data_AF-A0A0D0D0I2-F1
#
_entry.id   AF-A0A0D0D0I2-F1
#
_cell.length_a   1.000
_cell.length_b   1.000
_cell.length_c   1.000
_cell.angle_alpha   90.00
_cell.angle_beta   90.00
_cell.angle_gamma   90.00
#
_symmetry.space_group_name_H-M   'P 1'
#
loop_
_entity.id
_entity.type
_entity.pdbx_description
1 polymer ?
#
loop_
_entity_poly.entity_id
_entity_poly.type
_entity_poly.pdbx_seq_one_letter_code
_entity_poly.pdbx_strand_id
1 'polypeptide(L)' 'GRKPYPWQLDCAEALVLSIDCIILAGTGFGKTLPFTIPSLLHPNKITIVISPLN' A
#
# COMPACT_ATOMS: atom_id res chain seq x y z
N GLY A 1 0.95 19.66 -1.44
CA GLY A 1 0.92 18.21 -1.17
C GLY A 1 2.17 17.79 -0.42
N ARG A 2 2.13 16.67 0.31
CA ARG A 2 3.33 16.08 0.94
C ARG A 2 3.98 15.08 -0.02
N LYS A 3 5.31 14.99 -0.02
CA LYS A 3 6.04 13.96 -0.77
C LYS A 3 5.90 12.63 -0.01
N PRO A 4 5.53 11.52 -0.66
CA PRO A 4 5.54 10.21 -0.01
C PRO A 4 6.97 9.83 0.41
N TYR A 5 7.07 9.04 1.47
CA TYR A 5 8.33 8.40 1.81
C TYR A 5 8.73 7.41 0.70
N PRO A 6 10.03 7.23 0.41
CA PRO A 6 10.48 6.29 -0.62
C PRO A 6 9.88 4.89 -0.48
N TRP A 7 9.90 4.33 0.73
CA TRP A 7 9.35 3.00 1.02
C TRP A 7 7.84 2.87 0.72
N GLN A 8 7.09 3.97 0.72
CA GLN A 8 5.68 3.91 0.35
C GLN A 8 5.50 3.64 -1.14
N LEU A 9 6.37 4.21 -1.98
CA LEU A 9 6.38 3.98 -3.42
C LEU A 9 6.91 2.59 -3.75
N ASP A 10 8.01 2.17 -3.10
CA ASP A 10 8.61 0.85 -3.31
C ASP A 10 7.61 -0.28 -2.99
N CYS A 11 6.87 -0.15 -1.88
CA CYS A 11 5.83 -1.11 -1.54
C CYS A 11 4.64 -1.05 -2.51
N ALA A 12 4.18 0.14 -2.88
CA ALA A 12 3.08 0.28 -3.83
C ALA A 12 3.42 -0.37 -5.17
N GLU A 13 4.65 -0.17 -5.66
CA GLU A 13 5.17 -0.79 -6.87
C GLU A 13 5.19 -2.32 -6.75
N ALA A 14 5.73 -2.86 -5.65
CA ALA A 14 5.73 -4.30 -5.41
C ALA A 14 4.31 -4.88 -5.47
N LEU A 15 3.33 -4.24 -4.82
CA LEU A 15 1.93 -4.68 -4.84
C LEU A 15 1.30 -4.59 -6.24
N VAL A 16 1.59 -3.53 -7.01
CA VAL A 16 1.12 -3.37 -8.39
C VAL A 16 1.70 -4.47 -9.30
N LEU A 17 2.97 -4.81 -9.12
CA LEU A 17 3.66 -5.87 -9.84
C LEU A 17 3.30 -7.28 -9.33
N SER A 18 2.42 -7.39 -8.33
CA SER A 18 2.02 -8.66 -7.71
C SER A 18 3.19 -9.43 -7.09
N ILE A 19 4.11 -8.69 -6.46
CA ILE A 19 5.25 -9.19 -5.70
C ILE A 19 4.93 -9.07 -4.20
N ASP A 20 5.12 -10.15 -3.46
CA ASP A 20 4.94 -10.16 -2.01
C ASP A 20 5.97 -9.27 -1.32
N CYS A 21 5.53 -8.51 -0.30
CA CYS A 21 6.43 -7.67 0.49
C CYS A 21 6.00 -7.59 1.96
N ILE A 22 6.96 -7.34 2.84
CA ILE A 22 6.75 -7.09 4.28
C ILE A 22 7.24 -5.67 4.57
N ILE A 23 6.39 -4.84 5.16
CA ILE A 23 6.75 -3.48 5.56
C ILE A 23 6.87 -3.39 7.07
N LEU A 24 8.01 -2.88 7.54
CA LEU A 24 8.23 -2.49 8.93
C LEU A 24 8.16 -0.96 9.03
N ALA A 25 6.98 -0.43 9.40
CA ALA A 25 6.79 1.01 9.58
C ALA A 25 5.91 1.31 10.81
N GLY A 26 6.25 2.38 11.54
CA GLY A 26 5.55 2.81 12.75
C GLY A 26 4.09 3.23 12.51
N THR A 27 3.35 3.46 13.60
CA THR A 27 1.99 4.04 13.54
C THR A 27 2.04 5.47 12.99
N GLY A 28 1.03 5.87 12.22
CA GLY A 28 0.98 7.22 11.62
C GLY A 28 1.92 7.46 10.43
N PHE A 29 2.75 6.49 10.04
CA PHE A 29 3.67 6.63 8.89
C PHE A 29 3.00 6.48 7.51
N GLY A 30 1.67 6.31 7.45
CA GLY A 30 0.95 6.27 6.18
C GLY A 30 1.04 4.94 5.43
N LYS A 31 1.06 3.81 6.15
CA LYS A 31 1.02 2.45 5.57
C LYS A 31 -0.21 2.19 4.69
N THR A 32 -1.30 2.94 4.91
CA THR A 32 -2.54 2.84 4.12
C THR A 32 -2.35 3.21 2.66
N LEU A 33 -1.49 4.19 2.38
CA LEU A 33 -1.29 4.67 1.01
C LEU A 33 -0.78 3.55 0.07
N PRO A 34 0.30 2.81 0.39
CA PRO A 34 0.79 1.71 -0.44
C PRO A 34 -0.25 0.69 -0.88
N PHE A 35 -1.04 0.14 0.04
CA PHE A 35 -2.05 -0.88 -0.32
C PHE A 35 -3.33 -0.30 -0.92
N THR A 36 -3.52 1.02 -0.89
CA THR A 36 -4.64 1.67 -1.59
C THR A 36 -4.33 1.91 -3.07
N ILE A 37 -3.06 2.14 -3.42
CA ILE A 37 -2.61 2.45 -4.79
C ILE A 37 -3.02 1.38 -5.83
N PRO A 38 -2.85 0.06 -5.57
CA PRO A 38 -3.27 -0.97 -6.52
C PRO A 38 -4.76 -0.85 -6.93
N SER A 39 -5.65 -0.54 -5.99
CA SER A 39 -7.09 -0.34 -6.28
C SER A 39 -7.36 0.88 -7.16
N LEU A 40 -6.52 1.92 -7.07
CA LEU A 40 -6.67 3.14 -7.89
C LEU A 40 -6.16 2.92 -9.31
N LEU A 41 -5.09 2.13 -9.48
CA LEU A 41 -4.48 1.86 -10.79
C LEU A 41 -5.17 0.71 -11.54
N HIS A 42 -5.85 -0.18 -10.82
CA HIS A 42 -6.51 -1.36 -11.39
C HIS A 42 -7.99 -1.39 -11.01
N PRO A 43 -8.85 -0.59 -11.67
CA PRO A 43 -10.28 -0.50 -11.34
C PRO A 43 -11.04 -1.82 -11.52
N ASN A 44 -10.47 -2.77 -12.26
CA ASN A 44 -11.05 -4.10 -12.48
C ASN A 44 -10.56 -5.15 -11.48
N LYS A 45 -9.74 -4.77 -10.49
CA LYS A 45 -9.23 -5.66 -9.44
C LYS A 45 -9.80 -5.25 -8.07
N ILE A 46 -9.89 -6.22 -7.17
CA ILE A 46 -10.33 -6.02 -5.79
C ILE A 46 -9.13 -6.18 -4.86
N THR A 47 -8.88 -5.17 -4.02
CA THR A 47 -7.90 -5.27 -2.93
C THR A 47 -8.63 -5.62 -1.63
N ILE A 48 -8.22 -6.72 -0.99
CA ILE A 48 -8.77 -7.15 0.30
C ILE A 48 -7.81 -6.71 1.41
N VAL A 49 -8.30 -5.89 2.33
CA VAL A 49 -7.55 -5.46 3.52
C VAL A 49 -8.10 -6.20 4.73
N ILE A 50 -7.27 -7.05 5.34
CA ILE A 50 -7.63 -7.77 6.56
C ILE A 50 -7.07 -6.97 7.75
N SER A 51 -7.97 -6.44 8.57
CA SER A 51 -7.66 -5.71 9.79
C SER A 51 -8.30 -6.43 10.98
N PRO A 52 -7.59 -6.58 12.12
CA PRO A 52 -8.19 -7.13 13.34
C PRO A 52 -9.12 -6.14 14.05
N LEU A 53 -9.14 -4.87 13.61
CA LEU A 53 -9.98 -3.82 14.17
C LEU A 53 -11.13 -3.50 13.21
N ASN A 54 -12.31 -3.28 13.79
CA ASN A 54 -13.57 -2.95 13.13
C ASN A 54 -13.80 -1.43 13.13
#